data_AF-A0A7S4MN73-F1
#
_entry.id   AF-A0A7S4MN73-F1
#
_cell.length_a   1.000
_cell.length_b   1.000
_cell.length_c   1.000
_cell.angle_alpha   90.00
_cell.angle_beta   90.00
_cell.angle_gamma   90.00
#
_symmetry.space_group_name_H-M   'P 1'
#
loop_
_entity.id
_entity.type
_entity.pdbx_description
1 polymer ?
#
loop_
_entity_poly.entity_id
_entity_poly.type
_entity_poly.pdbx_seq_one_letter_code
_entity_poly.pdbx_strand_id
1 'polypeptide(L)'
;MGDLLQCSLCMEIFCSPVTTPCGHSFCIACIGRSFEYTRYCPLCRAPMLVKPQAITVSLEKRVQAEFSSIYSTLLDKKKGTRGPLCILMSSLPSLLERDRELIITITESRYLSMFQRLFMSNTRNFCTVFYDESNQKPKIHTQAREVEILHKRVTNEAVELRVLTLGRLEILSCSIIDQKYWEASTVRDIAEP
;
A
#
# COMPACT_ATOMS: atom_id res chain seq x y z
N MET A 1 18.27 27.18 0.04
CA MET A 1 18.74 26.55 -1.21
C MET A 1 18.75 25.04 -0.99
N GLY A 2 17.56 24.40 -1.03
CA GLY A 2 17.40 22.99 -0.64
C GLY A 2 16.29 22.23 -1.39
N ASP A 3 15.57 22.88 -2.32
CA ASP A 3 14.37 22.30 -2.92
C ASP A 3 14.63 21.30 -4.07
N LEU A 4 15.89 20.99 -4.41
CA LEU A 4 16.23 20.14 -5.56
C LEU A 4 16.34 18.65 -5.25
N LEU A 5 16.39 18.25 -3.97
CA LEU A 5 16.58 16.85 -3.55
C LEU A 5 15.38 16.26 -2.81
N GLN A 6 14.21 16.88 -2.96
CA GLN A 6 12.97 16.47 -2.32
C GLN A 6 12.01 15.84 -3.33
N CYS A 7 11.35 14.76 -2.92
CA CYS A 7 10.27 14.13 -3.67
C CYS A 7 8.97 14.92 -3.48
N SER A 8 8.37 15.39 -4.57
CA SER A 8 7.13 16.17 -4.52
C SER A 8 5.88 15.37 -4.10
N LEU A 9 5.98 14.03 -4.01
CA LEU A 9 4.88 13.16 -3.62
C LEU A 9 4.84 12.87 -2.12
N CYS A 10 6.00 12.63 -1.49
CA CYS A 10 6.10 12.39 -0.05
C CYS A 10 6.60 13.60 0.74
N MET A 11 7.06 14.65 0.04
CA MET A 11 7.65 15.86 0.63
C MET A 11 8.87 15.58 1.54
N GLU A 12 9.52 14.43 1.36
CA GLU A 12 10.77 14.05 2.03
C GLU A 12 11.92 14.05 1.01
N ILE A 13 13.16 14.00 1.47
CA ILE A 13 14.32 13.79 0.59
C ILE A 13 14.14 12.50 -0.23
N PHE A 14 14.70 12.48 -1.43
CA PHE A 14 14.60 11.30 -2.29
C PHE A 14 15.16 10.05 -1.62
N CYS A 15 14.42 8.94 -1.71
CA CYS A 15 14.89 7.62 -1.27
C CYS A 15 14.68 6.61 -2.41
N SER A 16 15.80 6.12 -2.96
CA SER A 16 15.84 5.36 -4.22
C SER A 16 15.12 6.11 -5.34
N PRO A 17 15.61 7.30 -5.77
CA PRO A 17 14.93 8.13 -6.74
C PRO A 17 14.92 7.48 -8.12
N VAL A 18 13.85 7.69 -8.85
CA VAL A 18 13.69 7.31 -10.25
C VAL A 18 13.29 8.54 -11.04
N THR A 19 14.00 8.78 -12.15
CA THR A 19 13.71 9.86 -13.09
C THR A 19 12.82 9.31 -14.20
N THR A 20 11.66 9.91 -14.37
CA THR A 20 10.71 9.58 -15.44
C THR A 20 11.23 10.06 -16.81
N PRO A 21 10.74 9.53 -17.95
CA PRO A 21 11.17 9.99 -19.28
C PRO A 21 10.97 11.49 -19.54
N CYS A 22 10.04 12.13 -18.81
CA CYS A 22 9.83 13.58 -18.90
C CYS A 22 10.81 14.42 -18.05
N GLY A 23 11.76 13.79 -17.38
CA GLY A 23 12.82 14.46 -16.60
C GLY A 23 12.51 14.70 -15.12
N HIS A 24 11.29 14.41 -14.65
CA HIS A 24 10.92 14.56 -13.24
C HIS A 24 11.30 13.33 -12.40
N SER A 25 11.79 13.59 -11.18
CA SER A 25 12.26 12.56 -10.25
C SER A 25 11.34 12.40 -9.05
N PHE A 26 11.21 11.16 -8.58
CA PHE A 26 10.38 10.75 -7.44
C PHE A 26 11.04 9.57 -6.71
N CYS A 27 10.69 9.31 -5.46
CA CYS A 27 11.05 8.02 -4.83
C CYS A 27 10.40 6.86 -5.61
N ILE A 28 11.11 5.74 -5.80
CA ILE A 28 10.60 4.57 -6.54
C ILE A 28 9.23 4.09 -6.02
N ALA A 29 9.05 4.08 -4.70
CA ALA A 29 7.78 3.71 -4.07
C ALA A 29 6.66 4.70 -4.39
N CYS A 30 6.96 6.01 -4.39
CA CYS A 30 5.97 7.06 -4.62
C CYS A 30 5.48 7.07 -6.06
N ILE A 31 6.40 7.04 -7.04
CA ILE A 31 6.01 6.97 -8.45
C ILE A 31 5.37 5.63 -8.78
N GLY A 32 5.82 4.55 -8.15
CA GLY A 32 5.24 3.23 -8.32
C GLY A 32 3.76 3.20 -7.92
N ARG A 33 3.42 3.79 -6.76
CA ARG A 33 2.03 3.96 -6.31
C ARG A 33 1.23 4.85 -7.26
N SER A 34 1.76 6.00 -7.66
CA SER A 34 1.07 6.87 -8.61
C SER A 34 0.78 6.15 -9.94
N PHE A 35 1.69 5.31 -10.40
CA PHE A 35 1.56 4.57 -11.66
C PHE A 35 0.47 3.49 -11.65
N GLU A 36 0.05 3.04 -10.45
CA GLU A 36 -1.08 2.12 -10.27
C GLU A 36 -2.42 2.82 -10.51
N TYR A 37 -2.52 4.12 -10.25
CA TYR A 37 -3.73 4.92 -10.42
C TYR A 37 -3.75 5.70 -11.75
N THR A 38 -2.61 6.17 -12.22
CA THR A 38 -2.51 7.01 -13.43
C THR A 38 -1.25 6.72 -14.23
N ARG A 39 -1.38 6.69 -15.56
CA ARG A 39 -0.26 6.52 -16.50
C ARG A 39 0.40 7.86 -16.87
N TYR A 40 0.27 8.89 -16.04
CA TYR A 40 0.79 10.23 -16.30
C TYR A 40 1.70 10.70 -15.17
N CYS A 41 2.74 11.46 -15.53
CA CYS A 41 3.65 12.08 -14.57
C CYS A 41 2.87 12.96 -13.57
N PRO A 42 3.06 12.80 -12.25
CA PRO A 42 2.35 13.60 -11.26
C PRO A 42 2.63 15.10 -11.32
N LEU A 43 3.78 15.51 -11.88
CA LEU A 43 4.19 16.92 -11.94
C LEU A 43 3.73 17.61 -13.23
N CYS A 44 4.06 17.05 -14.39
CA CYS A 44 3.77 17.71 -15.67
C CYS A 44 2.71 17.02 -16.51
N ARG A 45 2.12 15.92 -16.03
CA ARG A 45 1.11 15.11 -16.73
C ARG A 45 1.58 14.55 -18.08
N ALA A 46 2.88 14.47 -18.33
CA ALA A 46 3.42 13.75 -19.48
C ALA A 46 3.07 12.24 -19.40
N PRO A 47 2.72 11.58 -20.51
CA PRO A 47 2.39 10.16 -20.50
C PRO A 47 3.61 9.30 -20.13
N MET A 48 3.36 8.25 -19.35
CA MET A 48 4.34 7.25 -18.93
C MET A 48 3.89 5.87 -19.44
N LEU A 49 4.58 5.35 -20.44
CA LEU A 49 4.23 4.07 -21.06
C LEU A 49 4.63 2.86 -20.19
N VAL A 50 5.70 3.02 -19.40
CA VAL A 50 6.28 1.95 -18.58
C VAL A 50 6.43 2.44 -17.14
N LYS A 51 6.18 1.54 -16.17
CA LYS A 51 6.38 1.82 -14.74
C LYS A 51 7.86 2.19 -14.53
N PRO A 52 8.19 3.39 -14.03
CA PRO A 52 9.58 3.74 -13.75
C PRO A 52 10.14 2.86 -12.63
N GLN A 53 11.24 2.14 -12.89
CA GLN A 53 11.84 1.20 -11.93
C GLN A 53 13.37 1.39 -11.77
N ALA A 54 14.02 2.14 -12.66
CA ALA A 54 15.48 2.30 -12.66
C ALA A 54 15.93 3.42 -11.72
N ILE A 55 16.72 3.08 -10.70
CA ILE A 55 17.28 4.07 -9.76
C ILE A 55 18.21 5.03 -10.50
N THR A 56 17.99 6.33 -10.30
CA THR A 56 18.85 7.40 -10.82
C THR A 56 20.08 7.52 -9.93
N VAL A 57 21.11 6.74 -10.23
CA VAL A 57 22.33 6.59 -9.40
C VAL A 57 23.00 7.92 -9.08
N SER A 58 23.05 8.86 -10.02
CA SER A 58 23.65 10.19 -9.79
C SER A 58 22.89 10.98 -8.73
N LEU A 59 21.56 10.95 -8.76
CA LEU A 59 20.70 11.63 -7.80
C LEU A 59 20.76 10.94 -6.43
N GLU A 60 20.72 9.61 -6.42
CA GLU A 60 20.92 8.79 -5.23
C GLU A 60 22.22 9.14 -4.49
N LYS A 61 23.35 9.19 -5.21
CA LYS A 61 24.66 9.54 -4.64
C LYS A 61 24.68 10.96 -4.07
N ARG A 62 24.05 11.92 -4.73
CA ARG A 62 23.96 13.30 -4.24
C ARG A 62 23.18 13.38 -2.93
N VAL A 63 22.04 12.71 -2.84
CA VAL A 63 21.24 12.68 -1.61
C VAL A 63 22.03 12.05 -0.47
N GLN A 64 22.72 10.94 -0.74
CA GLN A 64 23.56 10.27 0.26
C GLN A 64 24.73 11.15 0.74
N ALA A 65 25.33 11.93 -0.16
CA ALA A 65 26.42 12.85 0.18
C ALA A 65 25.95 14.06 0.99
N GLU A 66 24.82 14.65 0.61
CA GLU A 66 24.30 15.88 1.23
C GLU A 66 23.47 15.61 2.52
N PHE A 67 22.82 14.45 2.62
CA PHE A 67 21.87 14.12 3.69
C PHE A 67 22.09 12.73 4.30
N SER A 68 23.34 12.32 4.50
CA SER A 68 23.71 10.96 4.94
C SER A 68 22.95 10.42 6.16
N SER A 69 22.81 11.20 7.22
CA SER A 69 22.12 10.80 8.47
C SER A 69 20.59 10.65 8.31
N ILE A 70 19.97 11.56 7.54
CA ILE A 70 18.54 11.48 7.23
C ILE A 70 18.31 10.28 6.32
N TYR A 71 19.19 10.09 5.33
CA TYR A 71 19.11 8.99 4.38
C TYR A 71 19.19 7.61 5.06
N SER A 72 20.15 7.42 5.99
CA SER A 72 20.25 6.17 6.75
C SER A 72 18.99 5.90 7.57
N THR A 73 18.43 6.93 8.21
CA THR A 73 17.18 6.82 8.98
C THR A 73 16.00 6.44 8.09
N LEU A 74 15.92 6.95 6.85
CA LEU A 74 14.88 6.57 5.89
C LEU A 74 15.02 5.12 5.43
N LEU A 75 16.26 4.66 5.21
CA LEU A 75 16.52 3.25 4.89
C LEU A 75 16.12 2.34 6.05
N ASP A 76 16.42 2.70 7.29
CA ASP A 76 16.03 1.93 8.47
C ASP A 76 14.51 1.89 8.63
N LYS A 77 13.82 3.01 8.40
CA LYS A 77 12.35 3.06 8.40
C LYS A 77 11.75 2.17 7.32
N LYS A 78 12.39 2.07 6.15
CA LYS A 78 11.94 1.22 5.04
C LYS A 78 12.30 -0.25 5.22
N LYS A 79 13.35 -0.56 5.98
CA LYS A 79 13.81 -1.92 6.20
C LYS A 79 12.70 -2.76 6.85
N GLY A 80 12.36 -3.87 6.21
CA GLY A 80 11.28 -4.76 6.68
C GLY A 80 9.87 -4.19 6.54
N THR A 81 9.68 -3.15 5.72
CA THR A 81 8.35 -2.63 5.38
C THR A 81 7.96 -2.96 3.95
N ARG A 82 6.65 -3.15 3.72
CA ARG A 82 6.07 -3.47 2.41
C ARG A 82 4.69 -2.85 2.24
N GLY A 83 4.06 -3.07 1.09
CA GLY A 83 2.76 -2.51 0.74
C GLY A 83 2.74 -1.98 -0.71
N PRO A 84 1.61 -1.44 -1.18
CA PRO A 84 0.36 -1.23 -0.43
C PRO A 84 -0.47 -2.50 -0.21
N LEU A 85 -1.32 -2.52 0.82
CA LEU A 85 -2.33 -3.56 1.04
C LEU A 85 -3.71 -2.94 1.26
N CYS A 86 -4.71 -3.44 0.57
CA CYS A 86 -6.11 -3.07 0.80
C CYS A 86 -6.55 -3.49 2.21
N ILE A 87 -7.30 -2.63 2.91
CA ILE A 87 -7.80 -2.91 4.25
C ILE A 87 -9.28 -3.27 4.19
N LEU A 88 -9.60 -4.50 4.56
CA LEU A 88 -10.96 -4.92 4.91
C LEU A 88 -11.18 -4.66 6.40
N MET A 89 -12.15 -3.82 6.76
CA MET A 89 -12.56 -3.71 8.16
C MET A 89 -13.61 -4.77 8.44
N SER A 90 -13.37 -5.62 9.43
CA SER A 90 -14.24 -6.75 9.73
C SER A 90 -14.50 -6.87 11.23
N SER A 91 -15.76 -7.12 11.59
CA SER A 91 -16.16 -7.50 12.95
C SER A 91 -16.05 -9.02 13.19
N LEU A 92 -15.68 -9.81 12.17
CA LEU A 92 -15.50 -11.27 12.29
C LEU A 92 -14.17 -11.62 12.99
N PRO A 93 -14.19 -12.18 14.22
CA PRO A 93 -12.95 -12.40 14.98
C PRO A 93 -12.01 -13.44 14.36
N SER A 94 -12.56 -14.45 13.68
CA SER A 94 -11.78 -15.53 13.04
C SER A 94 -10.82 -15.01 11.96
N LEU A 95 -11.08 -13.83 11.39
CA LEU A 95 -10.17 -13.19 10.44
C LEU A 95 -8.90 -12.61 11.08
N LEU A 96 -8.82 -12.54 12.41
CA LEU A 96 -7.64 -12.06 13.15
C LEU A 96 -6.74 -13.20 13.63
N GLU A 97 -7.28 -14.41 13.68
CA GLU A 97 -6.55 -15.63 14.03
C GLU A 97 -5.54 -15.97 12.92
N ARG A 98 -4.43 -16.63 13.28
CA ARG A 98 -3.38 -17.05 12.34
C ARG A 98 -3.74 -18.41 11.73
N ASP A 99 -3.34 -18.65 10.48
CA ASP A 99 -3.46 -19.94 9.78
C ASP A 99 -4.89 -20.49 9.73
N ARG A 100 -5.86 -19.59 9.57
CA ARG A 100 -7.28 -19.93 9.46
C ARG A 100 -7.76 -19.82 8.03
N GLU A 101 -8.36 -20.90 7.56
CA GLU A 101 -9.05 -20.91 6.29
C GLU A 101 -10.55 -20.62 6.49
N LEU A 102 -11.07 -19.64 5.76
CA LEU A 102 -12.44 -19.16 5.93
C LEU A 102 -13.09 -18.92 4.58
N ILE A 103 -14.42 -19.01 4.55
CA ILE A 103 -15.23 -18.48 3.43
C ILE A 103 -15.90 -17.21 3.92
N ILE A 104 -15.64 -16.10 3.24
CA ILE A 104 -16.23 -14.80 3.53
C ILE A 104 -17.02 -14.29 2.33
N THR A 105 -18.17 -13.67 2.61
CA THR A 105 -19.03 -13.07 1.58
C THR A 105 -19.00 -11.56 1.75
N ILE A 106 -18.59 -10.87 0.70
CA ILE A 106 -18.50 -9.41 0.66
C ILE A 106 -19.69 -8.87 -0.10
N THR A 107 -20.50 -8.05 0.55
CA THR A 107 -21.71 -7.43 0.00
C THR A 107 -21.66 -5.89 0.05
N GLU A 108 -20.83 -5.31 0.92
CA GLU A 108 -20.69 -3.86 1.02
C GLU A 108 -20.06 -3.28 -0.25
N SER A 109 -20.74 -2.29 -0.85
CA SER A 109 -20.35 -1.66 -2.12
C SER A 109 -18.91 -1.12 -2.14
N ARG A 110 -18.44 -0.55 -1.03
CA ARG A 110 -17.05 -0.09 -0.91
C ARG A 110 -16.03 -1.22 -1.04
N TYR A 111 -16.28 -2.38 -0.45
CA TYR A 111 -15.37 -3.52 -0.52
C TYR A 111 -15.52 -4.29 -1.83
N LEU A 112 -16.71 -4.30 -2.43
CA LEU A 112 -16.88 -4.79 -3.80
C LEU A 112 -15.96 -4.03 -4.78
N SER A 113 -15.92 -2.68 -4.69
CA SER A 113 -15.02 -1.87 -5.51
C SER A 113 -13.53 -2.12 -5.21
N MET A 114 -13.19 -2.37 -3.95
CA MET A 114 -11.84 -2.76 -3.52
C MET A 114 -11.40 -4.08 -4.15
N PHE A 115 -12.25 -5.12 -4.08
CA PHE A 115 -11.93 -6.43 -4.64
C PHE A 115 -11.89 -6.43 -6.17
N GLN A 116 -12.75 -5.65 -6.83
CA GLN A 116 -12.62 -5.43 -8.27
C GLN A 116 -11.22 -4.93 -8.65
N ARG A 117 -10.69 -3.94 -7.92
CA ARG A 117 -9.32 -3.43 -8.14
C ARG A 117 -8.26 -4.51 -7.89
N LEU A 118 -8.34 -5.24 -6.78
CA LEU A 118 -7.41 -6.34 -6.49
C LEU A 118 -7.40 -7.41 -7.59
N PHE A 119 -8.57 -7.72 -8.16
CA PHE A 119 -8.67 -8.70 -9.23
C PHE A 119 -8.09 -8.20 -10.55
N MET A 120 -8.26 -6.91 -10.87
CA MET A 120 -7.68 -6.30 -12.06
C MET A 120 -6.14 -6.24 -11.99
N SER A 121 -5.57 -6.07 -10.80
CA SER A 121 -4.12 -6.08 -10.58
C SER A 121 -3.54 -7.48 -10.37
N ASN A 122 -4.37 -8.54 -10.39
CA ASN A 122 -3.99 -9.91 -10.06
C ASN A 122 -3.33 -10.05 -8.67
N THR A 123 -3.69 -9.16 -7.74
CA THR A 123 -3.21 -9.20 -6.36
C THR A 123 -4.03 -10.23 -5.57
N ARG A 124 -3.34 -11.08 -4.80
CA ARG A 124 -3.97 -12.12 -3.97
C ARG A 124 -4.00 -11.79 -2.48
N ASN A 125 -3.25 -10.78 -2.04
CA ASN A 125 -3.12 -10.43 -0.64
C ASN A 125 -3.82 -9.11 -0.34
N PHE A 126 -4.51 -9.07 0.79
CA PHE A 126 -5.03 -7.87 1.43
C PHE A 126 -4.81 -8.00 2.94
N CYS A 127 -5.18 -7.00 3.73
CA CYS A 127 -5.15 -7.12 5.18
C CYS A 127 -6.52 -6.82 5.78
N THR A 128 -6.77 -7.41 6.94
CA THR A 128 -7.99 -7.21 7.72
C THR A 128 -7.65 -6.55 9.04
N VAL A 129 -8.46 -5.58 9.44
CA VAL A 129 -8.42 -4.93 10.76
C VAL A 129 -9.72 -5.19 11.47
N PHE A 130 -9.63 -5.42 12.78
CA PHE A 130 -10.83 -5.52 13.60
C PHE A 130 -11.56 -4.18 13.63
N TYR A 131 -12.88 -4.22 13.48
CA TYR A 131 -13.74 -3.07 13.64
C TYR A 131 -14.85 -3.38 14.63
N ASP A 132 -14.90 -2.59 15.70
CA ASP A 132 -15.99 -2.60 16.66
C ASP A 132 -17.08 -1.62 16.22
N GLU A 133 -18.23 -2.16 15.84
CA GLU A 133 -19.40 -1.43 15.37
C GLU A 133 -20.00 -0.49 16.44
N SER A 134 -19.65 -0.64 17.72
CA SER A 134 -20.07 0.27 18.79
C SER A 134 -19.43 1.66 18.71
N ASN A 135 -18.34 1.81 17.96
CA ASN A 135 -17.67 3.09 17.77
C ASN A 135 -18.34 3.92 16.66
N GLN A 136 -18.88 5.09 17.04
CA GLN A 136 -19.49 6.06 16.11
C GLN A 136 -18.52 6.60 15.04
N LYS A 137 -17.20 6.41 15.23
CA LYS A 137 -16.18 6.70 14.21
C LYS A 137 -15.25 5.49 14.04
N PRO A 138 -15.19 4.89 12.85
CA PRO A 138 -14.24 3.80 12.57
C PRO A 138 -12.80 4.30 12.75
N LYS A 139 -12.12 3.79 13.78
CA LYS A 139 -10.69 3.99 13.98
C LYS A 139 -9.94 2.81 13.38
N ILE A 140 -8.97 3.09 12.51
CA ILE A 140 -8.06 2.05 12.06
C ILE A 140 -7.16 1.67 13.24
N HIS A 141 -7.23 0.40 13.61
CA HIS A 141 -6.24 -0.21 14.49
C HIS A 141 -4.92 -0.38 13.74
N THR A 142 -3.80 -0.09 14.40
CA THR A 142 -2.47 -0.26 13.81
C THR A 142 -2.12 -1.73 13.61
N GLN A 143 -2.76 -2.65 14.32
CA GLN A 143 -2.57 -4.08 14.11
C GLN A 143 -3.57 -4.62 13.09
N ALA A 144 -3.04 -5.35 12.12
CA ALA A 144 -3.80 -6.02 11.07
C ALA A 144 -3.34 -7.47 10.91
N ARG A 145 -4.13 -8.25 10.19
CA ARG A 145 -3.80 -9.60 9.77
C ARG A 145 -3.70 -9.62 8.25
N GLU A 146 -2.62 -10.18 7.72
CA GLU A 146 -2.56 -10.44 6.28
C GLU A 146 -3.48 -11.59 5.90
N VAL A 147 -4.14 -11.47 4.76
CA VAL A 147 -5.07 -12.45 4.24
C VAL A 147 -4.76 -12.72 2.78
N GLU A 148 -4.62 -13.99 2.42
CA GLU A 148 -4.48 -14.45 1.05
C GLU A 148 -5.81 -14.97 0.50
N ILE A 149 -6.13 -14.61 -0.74
CA ILE A 149 -7.27 -15.11 -1.49
C ILE A 149 -6.87 -16.41 -2.18
N LEU A 150 -7.43 -17.52 -1.72
CA LEU A 150 -7.22 -18.86 -2.30
C LEU A 150 -8.14 -19.08 -3.51
N HIS A 151 -9.40 -18.71 -3.37
CA HIS A 151 -10.40 -18.85 -4.43
C HIS A 151 -11.40 -17.69 -4.38
N LYS A 152 -11.92 -17.30 -5.54
CA LYS A 152 -12.92 -16.24 -5.66
C LYS A 152 -14.07 -16.69 -6.55
N ARG A 153 -15.28 -16.34 -6.13
CA ARG A 153 -16.50 -16.45 -6.93
C ARG A 153 -17.20 -15.11 -6.90
N VAL A 154 -17.38 -14.52 -8.08
CA VAL A 154 -18.00 -13.20 -8.24
C VAL A 154 -19.42 -13.40 -8.75
N THR A 155 -20.39 -12.77 -8.09
CA THR A 155 -21.78 -12.68 -8.52
C THR A 155 -22.13 -11.21 -8.77
N ASN A 156 -23.37 -10.95 -9.19
CA ASN A 156 -23.82 -9.57 -9.42
C ASN A 156 -23.92 -8.74 -8.14
N GLU A 157 -24.17 -9.38 -6.99
CA GLU A 157 -24.47 -8.71 -5.73
C GLU A 157 -23.39 -8.90 -4.66
N ALA A 158 -22.57 -9.96 -4.81
CA ALA A 158 -21.59 -10.34 -3.80
C ALA A 158 -20.31 -10.94 -4.40
N VAL A 159 -19.23 -10.85 -3.63
CA VAL A 159 -17.98 -11.57 -3.87
C VAL A 159 -17.78 -12.58 -2.74
N GLU A 160 -17.81 -13.86 -3.09
CA GLU A 160 -17.48 -14.97 -2.17
C GLU A 160 -15.99 -15.28 -2.31
N LEU A 161 -15.28 -15.27 -1.18
CA LEU A 161 -13.84 -15.52 -1.12
C LEU A 161 -13.57 -16.69 -0.19
N ARG A 162 -12.79 -17.65 -0.67
CA ARG A 162 -12.06 -18.58 0.20
C ARG A 162 -10.71 -17.96 0.51
N VAL A 163 -10.43 -17.73 1.78
CA VAL A 163 -9.27 -16.98 2.23
C VAL A 163 -8.46 -17.75 3.27
N LEU A 164 -7.16 -17.48 3.34
CA LEU A 164 -6.25 -17.97 4.37
C LEU A 164 -5.69 -16.76 5.13
N THR A 165 -5.83 -16.74 6.45
CA THR A 165 -5.17 -15.75 7.31
C THR A 165 -3.71 -16.13 7.52
N LEU A 166 -2.82 -15.15 7.39
CA LEU A 166 -1.35 -15.32 7.45
C LEU A 166 -0.80 -14.64 8.72
N GLY A 167 0.32 -13.91 8.63
CA GLY A 167 0.98 -13.25 9.74
C GLY A 167 0.35 -11.91 10.17
N ARG A 168 0.75 -11.42 11.36
CA ARG A 168 0.37 -10.09 11.83
C ARG A 168 1.17 -9.02 11.12
N LEU A 169 0.51 -7.88 10.93
CA LEU A 169 1.06 -6.68 10.34
C LEU A 169 0.87 -5.48 11.27
N GLU A 170 1.84 -4.58 11.26
CA GLU A 170 1.71 -3.22 11.77
C GLU A 170 1.45 -2.27 10.60
N ILE A 171 0.32 -1.56 10.61
CA ILE A 171 0.02 -0.48 9.67
C ILE A 171 0.76 0.77 10.15
N LEU A 172 1.78 1.18 9.39
CA LEU A 172 2.59 2.37 9.68
C LEU A 172 2.01 3.64 9.05
N SER A 173 1.34 3.48 7.90
CA SER A 173 0.63 4.58 7.23
C SER A 173 -0.54 4.02 6.42
N CYS A 174 -1.63 4.78 6.35
CA CYS A 174 -2.80 4.44 5.56
C CYS A 174 -3.47 5.68 4.97
N SER A 175 -4.26 5.47 3.92
CA SER A 175 -5.03 6.50 3.23
C SER A 175 -6.36 5.92 2.76
N ILE A 176 -7.36 6.79 2.60
CA ILE A 176 -8.64 6.40 1.99
C ILE A 176 -8.49 6.48 0.47
N ILE A 177 -8.88 5.42 -0.23
CA ILE A 177 -8.91 5.34 -1.69
C ILE A 177 -10.32 5.67 -2.17
N ASP A 178 -10.42 6.61 -3.11
CA ASP A 178 -11.67 7.08 -3.73
C ASP A 178 -12.78 7.43 -2.73
N GLN A 179 -12.42 7.86 -1.52
CA GLN A 179 -13.35 8.10 -0.40
C GLN A 179 -14.19 6.88 0.02
N LYS A 180 -13.81 5.66 -0.36
CA LYS A 180 -14.61 4.44 -0.18
C LYS A 180 -14.04 3.47 0.86
N TYR A 181 -12.78 3.10 0.73
CA TYR A 181 -12.14 2.09 1.58
C TYR A 181 -10.70 2.49 1.90
N TRP A 182 -10.12 1.83 2.89
CA TRP A 182 -8.78 2.14 3.36
C TRP A 182 -7.70 1.28 2.69
N GLU A 183 -6.52 1.85 2.50
CA GLU A 183 -5.33 1.16 2.01
C GLU A 183 -4.17 1.46 2.94
N ALA A 184 -3.50 0.41 3.41
CA ALA A 184 -2.24 0.54 4.11
C ALA A 184 -1.15 0.85 3.08
N SER A 185 -0.65 2.07 3.12
CA SER A 185 0.43 2.54 2.25
C SER A 185 1.76 1.87 2.56
N THR A 186 1.99 1.60 3.85
CA THR A 186 3.19 0.95 4.37
C THR A 186 2.80 0.09 5.57
N VAL A 187 3.19 -1.18 5.53
CA VAL A 187 3.04 -2.15 6.63
C VAL A 187 4.39 -2.73 7.01
N ARG A 188 4.48 -3.28 8.21
CA ARG A 188 5.63 -4.06 8.72
C ARG A 188 5.15 -5.41 9.21
N ASP A 189 5.87 -6.48 8.89
CA ASP A 189 5.59 -7.80 9.43
C ASP A 189 5.93 -7.85 10.93
N ILE A 190 4.98 -8.33 11.74
CA ILE A 190 5.17 -8.53 13.18
C ILE A 190 5.48 -10.02 13.40
N ALA A 191 6.61 -10.31 14.04
CA ALA A 191 6.91 -11.67 14.47
C ALA A 191 5.88 -12.15 15.50
N GLU A 192 5.20 -13.26 15.20
CA GLU A 192 4.37 -13.97 16.16
C GLU A 192 5.15 -15.18 16.70
N PRO A 193 5.18 -15.39 18.02
CA PRO A 193 5.73 -16.60 18.62
C PRO A 193 4.95 -17.86 18.23
#